data_AF-A0A1X2DR37-F1
#
_entry.id   AF-A0A1X2DR37-F1
#
_cell.length_a   1.000
_cell.length_b   1.000
_cell.length_c   1.000
_cell.angle_alpha   90.00
_cell.angle_beta   90.00
_cell.angle_gamma   90.00
#
_symmetry.space_group_name_H-M   'P 1'
#
loop_
_entity.id
_entity.type
_entity.pdbx_description
1 polymer ?
#
loop_
_entity_poly.entity_id
_entity_poly.type
_entity_poly.pdbx_seq_one_letter_code
_entity_poly.pdbx_strand_id
1 'polypeptide(L)'
;MTTMQSTAVQRGEREYSLADAAHRALSAISELGFTVRLDYYGGDPTVWRCQLFDGQQPAPGGSGYGKGAVDTARVGAHYEALEHFLTQQHRPETVQLRRCAELVESPLGTECYAALLAMQPDQLIACRIYHQLGGTNTLAVPLFLSNVLWADDAAAPLRAEVGDTTDYRSLIRYSSNNGSAIGGSLAEAAVHSLNEVIERDAVSLFLAHTFLATPPARPAFLAPETLPVDLRELLEAVQQRVSRKVWLVDITTDLGVPATLAYAAGLPGCSRRGYGASLSRHYSIYRALTELLEGELTDDRAEDRRRAVDWLADYPALQACAAFELPPPTTSSDYVPYADTEVPPSPAQHLSCLVDKLAERGYSVYLNEFHASANGVTTVHIHVPELERFNMIADGPSAVVPGRRALRALQG
;
A
#
# COMPACT_ATOMS: atom_id res chain seq x y z
N MET A 1 30.67 16.17 -23.43
CA MET A 1 29.66 15.34 -24.12
C MET A 1 29.97 13.88 -23.86
N THR A 2 29.33 13.34 -22.82
CA THR A 2 29.16 11.91 -22.62
C THR A 2 27.81 11.79 -21.93
N THR A 3 26.77 11.84 -22.74
CA THR A 3 25.38 11.54 -22.37
C THR A 3 25.33 10.10 -21.87
N MET A 4 25.22 9.90 -20.56
CA MET A 4 24.70 8.66 -20.01
C MET A 4 23.22 8.58 -20.43
N GLN A 5 22.98 7.87 -21.53
CA GLN A 5 21.65 7.46 -21.93
C GLN A 5 21.08 6.46 -20.92
N SER A 6 19.81 6.68 -20.58
CA SER A 6 18.89 5.74 -19.94
C SER A 6 19.02 5.54 -18.42
N THR A 7 18.73 6.57 -17.63
CA THR A 7 18.00 6.34 -16.38
C THR A 7 16.64 5.76 -16.78
N ALA A 8 16.46 4.44 -16.70
CA ALA A 8 15.15 3.82 -16.88
C ALA A 8 14.16 4.54 -15.95
N VAL A 9 13.06 5.07 -16.50
CA VAL A 9 12.06 5.84 -15.75
C VAL A 9 11.66 5.03 -14.52
N GLN A 10 11.85 5.60 -13.33
CA GLN A 10 11.56 4.93 -12.05
C GLN A 10 12.06 3.46 -11.99
N ARG A 11 13.29 3.22 -12.47
CA ARG A 11 13.93 1.89 -12.44
C ARG A 11 13.11 0.82 -13.17
N GLY A 12 12.47 1.15 -14.30
CA GLY A 12 11.77 0.16 -15.13
C GLY A 12 10.32 -0.11 -14.71
N GLU A 13 9.84 0.48 -13.60
CA GLU A 13 8.45 0.35 -13.15
C GLU A 13 7.47 1.27 -13.92
N ARG A 14 7.98 2.17 -14.76
CA ARG A 14 7.17 3.02 -15.65
C ARG A 14 7.59 2.86 -17.11
N GLU A 15 6.61 2.81 -17.98
CA GLU A 15 6.73 2.73 -19.43
C GLU A 15 6.82 4.15 -20.05
N TYR A 16 6.06 5.09 -19.50
CA TYR A 16 5.90 6.41 -20.09
C TYR A 16 6.87 7.44 -19.52
N SER A 17 7.25 8.41 -20.35
CA SER A 17 7.93 9.61 -19.87
C SER A 17 7.02 10.37 -18.88
N LEU A 18 7.62 11.18 -18.01
CA LEU A 18 6.83 11.96 -17.04
C LEU A 18 5.82 12.90 -17.72
N ALA A 19 6.18 13.47 -18.88
CA ALA A 19 5.30 14.33 -19.66
C ALA A 19 4.12 13.55 -20.27
N ASP A 20 4.38 12.36 -20.83
CA ASP A 20 3.33 11.50 -21.38
C ASP A 20 2.41 10.99 -20.28
N ALA A 21 2.96 10.59 -19.13
CA ALA A 21 2.20 10.17 -17.97
C ALA A 21 1.27 11.30 -17.46
N ALA A 22 1.76 12.54 -17.43
CA ALA A 22 0.95 13.72 -17.07
C ALA A 22 -0.21 13.94 -18.05
N HIS A 23 0.08 13.88 -19.35
CA HIS A 23 -0.92 14.05 -20.40
C HIS A 23 -2.02 12.97 -20.32
N ARG A 24 -1.61 11.71 -20.11
CA ARG A 24 -2.51 10.56 -19.95
C ARG A 24 -3.44 10.71 -18.75
N ALA A 25 -2.91 11.06 -17.58
CA ALA A 25 -3.71 11.27 -16.37
C ALA A 25 -4.73 12.40 -16.57
N LEU A 26 -4.30 13.55 -17.09
CA LEU A 26 -5.19 14.69 -17.33
C LEU A 26 -6.27 14.39 -18.39
N SER A 27 -5.94 13.64 -19.44
CA SER A 27 -6.92 13.17 -20.43
C SER A 27 -7.96 12.25 -19.78
N ALA A 28 -7.53 11.27 -18.98
CA ALA A 28 -8.44 10.35 -18.29
C ALA A 28 -9.36 11.09 -17.29
N ILE A 29 -8.83 12.08 -16.57
CA ILE A 29 -9.62 12.95 -15.69
C ILE A 29 -10.65 13.76 -16.50
N SER A 30 -10.24 14.34 -17.63
CA SER A 30 -11.12 15.11 -18.51
C SER A 30 -12.18 14.26 -19.19
N GLU A 31 -11.88 13.01 -19.55
CA GLU A 31 -12.82 12.04 -20.12
C GLU A 31 -13.96 11.72 -19.14
N LEU A 32 -13.69 11.74 -17.84
CA LEU A 32 -14.69 11.61 -16.78
C LEU A 32 -15.42 12.93 -16.45
N GLY A 33 -15.10 14.02 -17.14
CA GLY A 33 -15.74 15.32 -16.97
C GLY A 33 -15.24 16.14 -15.79
N PHE A 34 -14.13 15.75 -15.15
CA PHE A 34 -13.58 16.45 -13.99
C PHE A 34 -12.56 17.52 -14.36
N THR A 35 -12.43 18.50 -13.48
CA THR A 35 -11.29 19.43 -13.43
C THR A 35 -10.46 19.16 -12.17
N VAL A 36 -9.24 19.72 -12.10
CA VAL A 36 -8.35 19.51 -10.95
C VAL A 36 -7.96 20.81 -10.28
N ARG A 37 -7.77 20.76 -8.96
CA ARG A 37 -7.02 21.74 -8.18
C ARG A 37 -5.82 21.07 -7.54
N LEU A 38 -4.70 21.78 -7.55
CA LEU A 38 -3.43 21.28 -7.03
C LEU A 38 -2.94 22.18 -5.89
N ASP A 39 -2.56 21.56 -4.77
CA ASP A 39 -1.93 22.25 -3.64
C ASP A 39 -0.48 21.77 -3.48
N TYR A 40 0.46 22.71 -3.44
CA TYR A 40 1.90 22.46 -3.35
C TYR A 40 2.41 22.67 -1.94
N TYR A 41 3.12 21.68 -1.39
CA TYR A 41 3.64 21.72 -0.02
C TYR A 41 5.09 22.28 0.10
N GLY A 42 5.59 22.95 -0.95
CA GLY A 42 6.91 23.60 -0.95
C GLY A 42 8.09 22.63 -1.04
N GLY A 43 9.31 23.11 -1.30
CA GLY A 43 10.57 22.34 -1.27
C GLY A 43 10.77 21.28 -2.37
N ASP A 44 11.91 20.59 -2.34
CA ASP A 44 12.24 19.44 -3.21
C ASP A 44 13.18 18.48 -2.45
N PRO A 45 12.86 17.18 -2.25
CA PRO A 45 11.61 16.48 -2.63
C PRO A 45 10.38 17.11 -1.97
N THR A 46 9.18 16.83 -2.47
CA THR A 46 7.91 17.47 -2.04
C THR A 46 6.70 16.55 -2.09
N VAL A 47 5.55 17.13 -1.71
CA VAL A 47 4.21 16.60 -1.88
C VAL A 47 3.37 17.57 -2.69
N TRP A 48 2.56 17.02 -3.59
CA TRP A 48 1.40 17.69 -4.19
C TRP A 48 0.14 17.00 -3.72
N ARG A 49 -0.92 17.76 -3.45
CA ARG A 49 -2.27 17.23 -3.34
C ARG A 49 -3.05 17.58 -4.59
N CYS A 50 -3.79 16.63 -5.12
CA CYS A 50 -4.78 16.84 -6.16
C CYS A 50 -6.18 16.64 -5.59
N GLN A 51 -7.11 17.49 -6.03
CA GLN A 51 -8.54 17.35 -5.79
C GLN A 51 -9.28 17.45 -7.12
N LEU A 52 -10.07 16.43 -7.45
CA LEU A 52 -10.99 16.40 -8.58
C LEU A 52 -12.25 17.22 -8.25
N PHE A 53 -12.79 17.90 -9.25
CA PHE A 53 -13.99 18.73 -9.16
C PHE A 53 -14.99 18.41 -10.28
N ASP A 54 -16.24 18.18 -9.89
CA ASP A 54 -17.41 18.17 -10.77
C ASP A 54 -18.02 19.58 -10.80
N GLY A 55 -17.75 20.32 -11.86
CA GLY A 55 -18.06 21.74 -11.95
C GLY A 55 -17.35 22.54 -10.85
N GLN A 56 -18.10 22.94 -9.81
CA GLN A 56 -17.56 23.68 -8.65
C GLN A 56 -17.50 22.86 -7.37
N GLN A 57 -18.04 21.63 -7.38
CA GLN A 57 -18.09 20.78 -6.19
C GLN A 57 -16.92 19.80 -6.20
N PRO A 58 -16.23 19.58 -5.07
CA PRO A 58 -15.24 18.52 -4.95
C PRO A 58 -15.91 17.17 -5.22
N ALA A 59 -15.31 16.35 -6.10
CA ALA A 59 -15.77 15.00 -6.33
C ALA A 59 -15.49 14.14 -5.09
N PRO A 60 -16.51 13.49 -4.48
CA PRO A 60 -16.30 12.57 -3.35
C PRO A 60 -15.30 11.46 -3.72
N GLY A 61 -14.34 11.19 -2.84
CA GLY A 61 -13.28 10.22 -3.10
C GLY A 61 -12.21 10.66 -4.11
N GLY A 62 -12.36 11.83 -4.75
CA GLY A 62 -11.43 12.32 -5.77
C GLY A 62 -10.28 13.17 -5.23
N SER A 63 -9.62 12.76 -4.14
CA SER A 63 -8.42 13.45 -3.66
C SER A 63 -7.30 12.45 -3.46
N GLY A 64 -6.08 12.83 -3.81
CA GLY A 64 -4.89 12.00 -3.65
C GLY A 64 -3.63 12.86 -3.59
N TYR A 65 -2.58 12.26 -3.06
CA TYR A 65 -1.28 12.88 -2.91
C TYR A 65 -0.30 12.34 -3.95
N GLY A 66 0.79 13.06 -4.14
CA GLY A 66 1.91 12.56 -4.91
C GLY A 66 3.18 13.09 -4.31
N LYS A 67 4.21 12.23 -4.27
CA LYS A 67 5.42 12.41 -3.47
C LYS A 67 6.69 12.22 -4.30
N GLY A 68 7.76 12.90 -3.91
CA GLY A 68 9.07 12.83 -4.57
C GLY A 68 9.52 14.14 -5.21
N ALA A 69 10.33 14.07 -6.27
CA ALA A 69 10.74 15.26 -7.02
C ALA A 69 9.53 16.06 -7.50
N VAL A 70 9.62 17.40 -7.55
CA VAL A 70 8.46 18.31 -7.75
C VAL A 70 7.51 17.89 -8.88
N ASP A 71 8.03 17.63 -10.08
CA ASP A 71 7.18 17.26 -11.22
C ASP A 71 6.62 15.83 -11.09
N THR A 72 7.40 14.90 -10.53
CA THR A 72 6.97 13.52 -10.27
C THR A 72 5.85 13.49 -9.24
N ALA A 73 6.01 14.23 -8.14
CA ALA A 73 4.99 14.40 -7.11
C ALA A 73 3.70 14.98 -7.69
N ARG A 74 3.80 16.00 -8.56
CA ARG A 74 2.62 16.58 -9.21
C ARG A 74 1.88 15.55 -10.08
N VAL A 75 2.59 14.78 -10.89
CA VAL A 75 1.96 13.75 -11.74
C VAL A 75 1.35 12.63 -10.90
N GLY A 76 2.06 12.16 -9.86
CA GLY A 76 1.56 11.15 -8.92
C GLY A 76 0.23 11.56 -8.28
N ALA A 77 0.09 12.84 -7.89
CA ALA A 77 -1.14 13.34 -7.28
C ALA A 77 -2.36 13.23 -8.20
N HIS A 78 -2.20 13.42 -9.52
CA HIS A 78 -3.30 13.23 -10.47
C HIS A 78 -3.74 11.77 -10.54
N TYR A 79 -2.77 10.86 -10.59
CA TYR A 79 -3.03 9.42 -10.61
C TYR A 79 -3.72 8.99 -9.33
N GLU A 80 -3.18 9.31 -8.15
CA GLU A 80 -3.76 8.88 -6.87
C GLU A 80 -5.18 9.43 -6.66
N ALA A 81 -5.45 10.68 -7.03
CA ALA A 81 -6.79 11.25 -6.93
C ALA A 81 -7.80 10.52 -7.84
N LEU A 82 -7.36 10.09 -9.02
CA LEU A 82 -8.18 9.31 -9.95
C LEU A 82 -8.38 7.87 -9.44
N GLU A 83 -7.35 7.24 -8.86
CA GLU A 83 -7.43 5.92 -8.25
C GLU A 83 -8.46 5.88 -7.10
N HIS A 84 -8.35 6.81 -6.14
CA HIS A 84 -9.28 6.88 -5.01
C HIS A 84 -10.71 7.09 -5.48
N PHE A 85 -10.92 7.93 -6.50
CA PHE A 85 -12.25 8.14 -7.07
C PHE A 85 -12.80 6.84 -7.69
N LEU A 86 -12.01 6.18 -8.56
CA LEU A 86 -12.45 5.01 -9.33
C LEU A 86 -12.68 3.77 -8.45
N THR A 87 -11.85 3.55 -7.44
CA THR A 87 -11.94 2.40 -6.52
C THR A 87 -13.18 2.46 -5.64
N GLN A 88 -13.68 3.66 -5.32
CA GLN A 88 -14.83 3.89 -4.45
C GLN A 88 -16.17 3.91 -5.21
N GLN A 89 -16.16 3.88 -6.54
CA GLN A 89 -17.40 3.92 -7.33
C GLN A 89 -18.27 2.69 -7.07
N HIS A 90 -19.54 2.95 -6.77
CA HIS A 90 -20.58 1.93 -6.72
C HIS A 90 -20.91 1.46 -8.14
N ARG A 91 -20.75 0.17 -8.38
CA ARG A 91 -20.94 -0.49 -9.68
C ARG A 91 -21.69 -1.82 -9.47
N PRO A 92 -23.00 -1.78 -9.22
CA PRO A 92 -23.78 -2.95 -8.84
C PRO A 92 -23.73 -4.07 -9.89
N GLU A 93 -23.55 -3.72 -11.17
CA GLU A 93 -23.40 -4.66 -12.28
C GLU A 93 -22.14 -5.54 -12.19
N THR A 94 -21.15 -5.13 -11.40
CA THR A 94 -19.91 -5.89 -11.17
C THR A 94 -19.97 -6.78 -9.92
N VAL A 95 -21.02 -6.64 -9.11
CA VAL A 95 -21.16 -7.31 -7.83
C VAL A 95 -21.73 -8.71 -8.01
N GLN A 96 -21.12 -9.68 -7.33
CA GLN A 96 -21.67 -11.02 -7.17
C GLN A 96 -21.82 -11.35 -5.70
N LEU A 97 -23.03 -11.71 -5.29
CA LEU A 97 -23.26 -12.21 -3.94
C LEU A 97 -22.67 -13.62 -3.79
N ARG A 98 -22.07 -13.87 -2.63
CA ARG A 98 -21.65 -15.19 -2.15
C ARG A 98 -22.16 -15.38 -0.74
N ARG A 99 -22.31 -16.63 -0.30
CA ARG A 99 -22.50 -16.88 1.13
C ARG A 99 -21.17 -16.70 1.86
N CYS A 100 -21.21 -16.19 3.09
CA CYS A 100 -20.02 -16.09 3.93
C CYS A 100 -19.31 -17.45 4.08
N ALA A 101 -20.07 -18.55 4.20
CA ALA A 101 -19.51 -19.90 4.25
C ALA A 101 -18.67 -20.28 3.01
N GLU A 102 -19.10 -19.86 1.81
CA GLU A 102 -18.38 -20.15 0.57
C GLU A 102 -17.01 -19.45 0.53
N LEU A 103 -16.89 -18.28 1.15
CA LEU A 103 -15.60 -17.59 1.27
C LEU A 103 -14.68 -18.26 2.29
N VAL A 104 -15.23 -18.78 3.38
CA VAL A 104 -14.48 -19.55 4.39
C VAL A 104 -13.95 -20.87 3.81
N GLU A 105 -14.65 -21.46 2.84
CA GLU A 105 -14.23 -22.67 2.12
C GLU A 105 -13.29 -22.39 0.93
N SER A 106 -13.01 -21.11 0.65
CA SER A 106 -12.15 -20.68 -0.45
C SER A 106 -10.69 -20.45 0.02
N PRO A 107 -9.76 -20.03 -0.88
CA PRO A 107 -8.44 -19.55 -0.47
C PRO A 107 -8.46 -18.45 0.61
N LEU A 108 -9.57 -17.71 0.77
CA LEU A 108 -9.74 -16.71 1.81
C LEU A 108 -10.00 -17.29 3.21
N GLY A 109 -10.25 -18.60 3.34
CA GLY A 109 -10.54 -19.25 4.62
C GLY A 109 -9.38 -19.22 5.63
N THR A 110 -8.19 -18.86 5.16
CA THR A 110 -6.97 -18.73 5.96
C THR A 110 -6.77 -17.33 6.53
N GLU A 111 -7.54 -16.35 6.06
CA GLU A 111 -7.46 -14.93 6.43
C GLU A 111 -8.03 -14.66 7.82
N CYS A 112 -7.53 -13.64 8.51
CA CYS A 112 -7.99 -13.30 9.87
C CYS A 112 -9.50 -12.99 9.92
N TYR A 113 -10.02 -12.31 8.90
CA TYR A 113 -11.45 -11.96 8.83
C TYR A 113 -12.35 -13.17 8.52
N ALA A 114 -11.80 -14.31 8.06
CA ALA A 114 -12.59 -15.50 7.76
C ALA A 114 -13.28 -16.04 9.02
N ALA A 115 -12.66 -15.90 10.19
CA ALA A 115 -13.29 -16.23 11.47
C ALA A 115 -14.56 -15.41 11.72
N LEU A 116 -14.59 -14.14 11.29
CA LEU A 116 -15.76 -13.27 11.43
C LEU A 116 -16.87 -13.65 10.44
N LEU A 117 -16.50 -14.06 9.23
CA LEU A 117 -17.44 -14.58 8.22
C LEU A 117 -18.07 -15.90 8.67
N ALA A 118 -17.29 -16.77 9.33
CA ALA A 118 -17.76 -18.05 9.85
C ALA A 118 -18.84 -17.91 10.94
N MET A 119 -18.94 -16.75 11.62
CA MET A 119 -20.01 -16.48 12.60
C MET A 119 -21.36 -16.16 11.95
N GLN A 120 -21.40 -15.93 10.64
CA GLN A 120 -22.60 -15.53 9.90
C GLN A 120 -22.71 -16.27 8.55
N PRO A 121 -22.63 -17.61 8.55
CA PRO A 121 -22.37 -18.42 7.36
C PRO A 121 -23.40 -18.26 6.23
N ASP A 122 -24.66 -18.02 6.59
CA ASP A 122 -25.78 -17.89 5.66
C ASP A 122 -25.95 -16.48 5.08
N GLN A 123 -25.25 -15.47 5.61
CA GLN A 123 -25.35 -14.10 5.10
C GLN A 123 -24.72 -13.99 3.71
N LEU A 124 -25.34 -13.16 2.88
CA LEU A 124 -24.86 -12.84 1.54
C LEU A 124 -23.90 -11.67 1.62
N ILE A 125 -22.70 -11.85 1.09
CA ILE A 125 -21.65 -10.83 1.06
C ILE A 125 -21.38 -10.41 -0.39
N ALA A 126 -21.28 -9.11 -0.64
CA ALA A 126 -20.91 -8.58 -1.94
C ALA A 126 -19.43 -8.86 -2.25
N CYS A 127 -19.19 -9.51 -3.39
CA CYS A 127 -17.86 -9.77 -3.92
C CYS A 127 -17.68 -9.23 -5.36
N ARG A 128 -16.43 -9.00 -5.74
CA ARG A 128 -16.00 -8.90 -7.15
C ARG A 128 -15.21 -10.16 -7.52
N ILE A 129 -15.24 -10.54 -8.80
CA ILE A 129 -14.49 -11.70 -9.29
C ILE A 129 -13.13 -11.24 -9.80
N TYR A 130 -12.08 -11.84 -9.24
CA TYR A 130 -10.70 -11.59 -9.61
C TYR A 130 -10.17 -12.77 -10.42
N HIS A 131 -9.28 -12.48 -11.35
CA HIS A 131 -8.65 -13.48 -12.22
C HIS A 131 -7.21 -13.72 -11.77
N GLN A 132 -6.81 -14.98 -11.68
CA GLN A 132 -5.44 -15.34 -11.32
C GLN A 132 -4.47 -14.90 -12.44
N LEU A 133 -3.41 -14.17 -12.09
CA LEU A 133 -2.34 -13.87 -13.02
C LEU A 133 -1.50 -15.13 -13.28
N GLY A 134 -1.25 -15.43 -14.56
CA GLY A 134 -0.52 -16.64 -14.97
C GLY A 134 -1.33 -17.95 -14.85
N GLY A 135 -2.62 -17.88 -14.52
CA GLY A 135 -3.50 -19.05 -14.36
C GLY A 135 -4.90 -18.83 -14.92
N THR A 136 -5.79 -19.80 -14.68
CA THR A 136 -7.20 -19.75 -15.12
C THR A 136 -8.20 -19.68 -13.97
N ASN A 137 -7.72 -19.74 -12.73
CA ASN A 137 -8.59 -19.70 -11.56
C ASN A 137 -9.17 -18.31 -11.35
N THR A 138 -10.30 -18.27 -10.64
CA THR A 138 -10.92 -17.03 -10.19
C THR A 138 -11.11 -17.06 -8.67
N LEU A 139 -11.24 -15.87 -8.09
CA LEU A 139 -11.49 -15.70 -6.67
C LEU A 139 -12.57 -14.64 -6.46
N ALA A 140 -13.59 -14.96 -5.66
CA ALA A 140 -14.57 -14.00 -5.21
C ALA A 140 -13.99 -13.23 -4.01
N VAL A 141 -13.65 -11.96 -4.20
CA VAL A 141 -13.04 -11.11 -3.18
C VAL A 141 -14.11 -10.13 -2.65
N PRO A 142 -14.38 -10.11 -1.34
CA PRO A 142 -15.32 -9.16 -0.72
C PRO A 142 -15.01 -7.69 -1.03
N LEU A 143 -16.05 -6.89 -1.31
CA LEU A 143 -15.90 -5.47 -1.65
C LEU A 143 -15.20 -4.66 -0.56
N PHE A 144 -15.39 -5.00 0.72
CA PHE A 144 -14.75 -4.26 1.83
C PHE A 144 -13.23 -4.33 1.83
N LEU A 145 -12.62 -5.30 1.12
CA LEU A 145 -11.17 -5.44 1.03
C LEU A 145 -10.52 -4.52 0.00
N SER A 146 -11.32 -3.91 -0.88
CA SER A 146 -10.86 -3.01 -1.96
C SER A 146 -11.57 -1.65 -1.97
N ASN A 147 -12.72 -1.53 -1.31
CA ASN A 147 -13.46 -0.29 -1.13
C ASN A 147 -13.62 0.00 0.36
N VAL A 148 -12.84 0.97 0.85
CA VAL A 148 -12.79 1.38 2.26
C VAL A 148 -14.13 1.84 2.83
N LEU A 149 -15.02 2.37 1.97
CA LEU A 149 -16.31 2.89 2.40
C LEU A 149 -17.39 1.80 2.43
N TRP A 150 -17.12 0.60 1.88
CA TRP A 150 -18.15 -0.44 1.75
C TRP A 150 -18.59 -1.00 3.10
N ALA A 151 -17.70 -1.03 4.09
CA ALA A 151 -18.02 -1.51 5.44
C ALA A 151 -18.67 -0.43 6.32
N ASP A 152 -18.65 0.84 5.90
CA ASP A 152 -19.22 1.95 6.66
C ASP A 152 -20.74 1.89 6.70
N ASP A 153 -21.35 2.41 7.77
CA ASP A 153 -22.81 2.52 7.90
C ASP A 153 -23.42 3.37 6.77
N ALA A 154 -22.67 4.35 6.25
CA ALA A 154 -23.09 5.19 5.14
C ALA A 154 -23.36 4.40 3.83
N ALA A 155 -22.71 3.24 3.65
CA ALA A 155 -22.93 2.37 2.51
C ALA A 155 -24.10 1.38 2.68
N ALA A 156 -24.84 1.44 3.80
CA ALA A 156 -25.99 0.55 4.03
C ALA A 156 -27.05 0.57 2.91
N PRO A 157 -27.43 1.73 2.32
CA PRO A 157 -28.36 1.75 1.19
C PRO A 157 -27.80 1.03 -0.05
N LEU A 158 -26.50 1.16 -0.32
CA LEU A 158 -25.83 0.53 -1.46
C LEU A 158 -25.73 -0.99 -1.28
N ARG A 159 -25.46 -1.44 -0.05
CA ARG A 159 -25.49 -2.87 0.32
C ARG A 159 -26.89 -3.46 0.14
N ALA A 160 -27.91 -2.75 0.60
CA ALA A 160 -29.30 -3.18 0.46
C ALA A 160 -29.73 -3.28 -1.02
N GLU A 161 -29.29 -2.36 -1.88
CA GLU A 161 -29.56 -2.38 -3.32
C GLU A 161 -29.08 -3.68 -3.99
N VAL A 162 -27.88 -4.16 -3.63
CA VAL A 162 -27.28 -5.37 -4.21
C VAL A 162 -27.65 -6.64 -3.47
N GLY A 163 -28.42 -6.56 -2.37
CA GLY A 163 -28.81 -7.71 -1.55
C GLY A 163 -27.71 -8.24 -0.64
N ASP A 164 -26.74 -7.41 -0.27
CA ASP A 164 -25.72 -7.74 0.72
C ASP A 164 -26.32 -7.64 2.13
N THR A 165 -26.33 -8.76 2.85
CA THR A 165 -26.94 -8.91 4.17
C THR A 165 -25.90 -9.10 5.28
N THR A 166 -24.61 -9.00 4.95
CA THR A 166 -23.50 -9.25 5.89
C THR A 166 -23.40 -8.15 6.95
N ASP A 167 -23.14 -8.55 8.19
CA ASP A 167 -22.82 -7.61 9.28
C ASP A 167 -21.34 -7.22 9.22
N TYR A 168 -21.10 -5.95 8.86
CA TYR A 168 -19.76 -5.38 8.69
C TYR A 168 -19.15 -4.78 9.96
N ARG A 169 -19.88 -4.69 11.08
CA ARG A 169 -19.42 -3.99 12.30
C ARG A 169 -18.07 -4.48 12.83
N SER A 170 -17.81 -5.79 12.69
CA SER A 170 -16.50 -6.36 13.05
C SER A 170 -15.53 -6.46 11.87
N LEU A 171 -16.04 -6.57 10.64
CA LEU A 171 -15.22 -6.70 9.42
C LEU A 171 -14.54 -5.38 9.03
N ILE A 172 -15.12 -4.23 9.38
CA ILE A 172 -14.60 -2.90 9.05
C ILE A 172 -13.14 -2.69 9.45
N ARG A 173 -12.66 -3.35 10.51
CA ARG A 173 -11.25 -3.30 10.94
C ARG A 173 -10.26 -3.84 9.90
N TYR A 174 -10.73 -4.64 8.95
CA TYR A 174 -9.94 -5.22 7.85
C TYR A 174 -10.23 -4.52 6.51
N SER A 175 -11.02 -3.44 6.53
CA SER A 175 -11.30 -2.65 5.33
C SER A 175 -10.16 -1.69 5.04
N SER A 176 -9.66 -1.75 3.80
CA SER A 176 -8.52 -0.98 3.33
C SER A 176 -8.63 -0.83 1.81
N ASN A 177 -7.93 0.14 1.24
CA ASN A 177 -7.66 0.19 -0.20
C ASN A 177 -6.38 -0.59 -0.58
N ASN A 178 -5.70 -1.24 0.38
CA ASN A 178 -4.46 -2.00 0.16
C ASN A 178 -4.56 -2.90 -1.07
N GLY A 179 -3.65 -2.71 -2.01
CA GLY A 179 -3.61 -3.43 -3.28
C GLY A 179 -4.39 -2.74 -4.39
N SER A 180 -4.96 -1.56 -4.17
CA SER A 180 -5.43 -0.69 -5.26
C SER A 180 -4.25 0.03 -5.88
N ALA A 181 -4.28 0.22 -7.19
CA ALA A 181 -3.30 1.04 -7.86
C ALA A 181 -3.82 1.55 -9.20
N ILE A 182 -3.24 2.66 -9.65
CA ILE A 182 -3.41 3.16 -11.01
C ILE A 182 -2.04 3.31 -11.72
N GLY A 183 -2.04 3.16 -13.04
CA GLY A 183 -0.86 3.35 -13.87
C GLY A 183 -1.21 3.81 -15.28
N GLY A 184 -0.19 4.26 -16.03
CA GLY A 184 -0.36 4.67 -17.43
C GLY A 184 -0.70 3.50 -18.36
N SER A 185 -0.51 2.26 -17.88
CA SER A 185 -0.92 0.99 -18.49
C SER A 185 -1.27 -0.03 -17.41
N LEU A 186 -1.93 -1.14 -17.80
CA LEU A 186 -2.25 -2.26 -16.90
C LEU A 186 -1.01 -2.80 -16.17
N ALA A 187 0.12 -2.91 -16.88
CA ALA A 187 1.35 -3.45 -16.31
C ALA A 187 1.92 -2.52 -15.22
N GLU A 188 1.94 -1.20 -15.44
CA GLU A 188 2.35 -0.25 -14.40
C GLU A 188 1.45 -0.33 -13.17
N ALA A 189 0.13 -0.37 -13.36
CA ALA A 189 -0.84 -0.44 -12.27
C ALA A 189 -0.65 -1.74 -11.47
N ALA A 190 -0.52 -2.88 -12.16
CA ALA A 190 -0.33 -4.17 -11.52
C ALA A 190 1.00 -4.28 -10.75
N VAL A 191 2.10 -3.73 -11.28
CA VAL A 191 3.40 -3.67 -10.56
C VAL A 191 3.27 -2.82 -9.30
N HIS A 192 2.65 -1.64 -9.41
CA HIS A 192 2.46 -0.76 -8.25
C HIS A 192 1.63 -1.42 -7.16
N SER A 193 0.51 -2.04 -7.55
CA SER A 193 -0.40 -2.78 -6.67
C SER A 193 0.30 -3.96 -5.98
N LEU A 194 1.07 -4.79 -6.71
CA LEU A 194 1.82 -5.90 -6.12
C LEU A 194 2.92 -5.43 -5.17
N ASN A 195 3.68 -4.40 -5.56
CA ASN A 195 4.69 -3.80 -4.69
C ASN A 195 4.06 -3.33 -3.38
N GLU A 196 2.88 -2.68 -3.43
CA GLU A 196 2.17 -2.30 -2.21
C GLU A 196 1.76 -3.53 -1.37
N VAL A 197 1.15 -4.56 -1.97
CA VAL A 197 0.76 -5.77 -1.21
C VAL A 197 1.98 -6.40 -0.51
N ILE A 198 3.12 -6.51 -1.21
CA ILE A 198 4.37 -7.06 -0.66
C ILE A 198 4.92 -6.17 0.44
N GLU A 199 4.85 -4.85 0.29
CA GLU A 199 5.26 -3.89 1.30
C GLU A 199 4.44 -4.05 2.60
N ARG A 200 3.11 -4.17 2.49
CA ARG A 200 2.22 -4.35 3.64
C ARG A 200 2.44 -5.69 4.33
N ASP A 201 2.76 -6.76 3.57
CA ASP A 201 3.23 -8.04 4.12
C ASP A 201 4.54 -7.87 4.91
N ALA A 202 5.52 -7.18 4.33
CA ALA A 202 6.80 -6.94 4.95
C ALA A 202 6.70 -6.15 6.26
N VAL A 203 5.89 -5.09 6.29
CA VAL A 203 5.63 -4.31 7.51
C VAL A 203 4.94 -5.17 8.56
N SER A 204 3.98 -5.99 8.16
CA SER A 204 3.27 -6.91 9.06
C SER A 204 4.21 -7.92 9.72
N LEU A 205 5.09 -8.55 8.93
CA LEU A 205 6.08 -9.49 9.45
C LEU A 205 7.12 -8.79 10.32
N PHE A 206 7.57 -7.59 9.93
CA PHE A 206 8.47 -6.79 10.74
C PHE A 206 7.86 -6.48 12.12
N LEU A 207 6.58 -6.06 12.17
CA LEU A 207 5.86 -5.81 13.43
C LEU A 207 5.78 -7.07 14.30
N ALA A 208 5.44 -8.21 13.70
CA ALA A 208 5.37 -9.48 14.41
C ALA A 208 6.74 -9.86 15.01
N HIS A 209 7.80 -9.87 14.20
CA HIS A 209 9.14 -10.21 14.67
C HIS A 209 9.68 -9.23 15.72
N THR A 210 9.37 -7.94 15.59
CA THR A 210 9.91 -6.91 16.48
C THR A 210 9.18 -6.82 17.83
N PHE A 211 7.86 -7.05 17.84
CA PHE A 211 7.05 -6.77 19.03
C PHE A 211 6.30 -7.99 19.59
N LEU A 212 6.12 -9.06 18.80
CA LEU A 212 5.42 -10.28 19.23
C LEU A 212 6.36 -11.46 19.47
N ALA A 213 7.52 -11.49 18.81
CA ALA A 213 8.50 -12.58 18.99
C ALA A 213 9.13 -12.57 20.39
N THR A 214 9.49 -13.76 20.88
CA THR A 214 10.20 -13.94 22.15
C THR A 214 11.42 -14.84 21.93
N PRO A 215 12.66 -14.29 21.98
CA PRO A 215 12.99 -12.88 22.17
C PRO A 215 12.62 -12.02 20.95
N PRO A 216 12.41 -10.70 21.13
CA PRO A 216 12.21 -9.76 20.02
C PRO A 216 13.37 -9.78 19.02
N ALA A 217 13.05 -9.75 17.72
CA ALA A 217 14.04 -9.57 16.68
C ALA A 217 14.62 -8.15 16.71
N ARG A 218 15.90 -8.02 16.38
CA ARG A 218 16.57 -6.72 16.26
C ARG A 218 16.36 -6.18 14.83
N PRO A 219 15.96 -4.90 14.67
CA PRO A 219 15.89 -4.29 13.35
C PRO A 219 17.27 -4.23 12.68
N ALA A 220 17.33 -4.58 11.39
CA ALA A 220 18.53 -4.45 10.56
C ALA A 220 18.53 -3.09 9.86
N PHE A 221 19.39 -2.17 10.30
CA PHE A 221 19.48 -0.82 9.74
C PHE A 221 20.34 -0.79 8.49
N LEU A 222 19.94 -0.06 7.45
CA LEU A 222 20.79 0.19 6.30
C LEU A 222 21.89 1.19 6.67
N ALA A 223 23.14 0.83 6.40
CA ALA A 223 24.32 1.65 6.67
C ALA A 223 24.33 2.89 5.75
N PRO A 224 24.09 4.12 6.26
CA PRO A 224 23.92 5.30 5.42
C PRO A 224 25.15 5.58 4.54
N GLU A 225 26.36 5.34 5.04
CA GLU A 225 27.65 5.45 4.35
C GLU A 225 27.75 4.58 3.09
N THR A 226 26.96 3.51 2.98
CA THR A 226 26.98 2.60 1.83
C THR A 226 25.97 2.97 0.74
N LEU A 227 25.06 3.91 1.00
CA LEU A 227 24.04 4.32 0.03
C LEU A 227 24.67 4.97 -1.22
N PRO A 228 24.09 4.77 -2.41
CA PRO A 228 24.35 5.60 -3.57
C PRO A 228 24.20 7.10 -3.26
N VAL A 229 24.99 7.94 -3.94
CA VAL A 229 25.06 9.39 -3.66
C VAL A 229 23.69 10.04 -3.69
N ASP A 230 22.87 9.72 -4.70
CA ASP A 230 21.55 10.30 -4.87
C ASP A 230 20.57 9.91 -3.75
N LEU A 231 20.63 8.67 -3.23
CA LEU A 231 19.82 8.27 -2.07
C LEU A 231 20.30 8.90 -0.77
N ARG A 232 21.61 9.13 -0.63
CA ARG A 232 22.17 9.83 0.53
C ARG A 232 21.73 11.30 0.54
N GLU A 233 21.80 11.96 -0.62
CA GLU A 233 21.30 13.33 -0.79
C GLU A 233 19.80 13.41 -0.51
N LEU A 234 19.02 12.44 -0.99
CA LEU A 234 17.59 12.35 -0.68
C LEU A 234 17.32 12.17 0.82
N LEU A 235 18.04 11.27 1.49
CA LEU A 235 17.93 11.07 2.93
C LEU A 235 18.27 12.35 3.70
N GLU A 236 19.34 13.05 3.33
CA GLU A 236 19.71 14.34 3.92
C GLU A 236 18.61 15.40 3.71
N ALA A 237 18.08 15.53 2.50
CA ALA A 237 17.01 16.45 2.18
C ALA A 237 15.74 16.14 2.98
N VAL A 238 15.31 14.87 3.05
CA VAL A 238 14.15 14.44 3.84
C VAL A 238 14.35 14.75 5.32
N GLN A 239 15.52 14.43 5.90
CA GLN A 239 15.82 14.73 7.31
C GLN A 239 15.73 16.24 7.61
N GLN A 240 16.24 17.10 6.71
CA GLN A 240 16.11 18.54 6.85
C GLN A 240 14.65 18.97 6.80
N ARG A 241 13.89 18.43 5.86
CA ARG A 241 12.47 18.75 5.68
C ARG A 241 11.59 18.35 6.86
N VAL A 242 11.83 17.18 7.44
CA VAL A 242 11.06 16.70 8.61
C VAL A 242 11.65 17.18 9.94
N SER A 243 12.81 17.86 9.92
CA SER A 243 13.52 18.32 11.12
C SER A 243 13.79 17.21 12.15
N ARG A 244 14.04 15.98 11.68
CA ARG A 244 14.32 14.80 12.50
C ARG A 244 15.36 13.92 11.82
N LYS A 245 16.07 13.13 12.61
CA LYS A 245 16.86 12.02 12.08
C LYS A 245 15.92 10.96 11.51
N VAL A 246 16.30 10.41 10.37
CA VAL A 246 15.58 9.34 9.69
C VAL A 246 16.52 8.16 9.58
N TRP A 247 16.05 6.99 9.98
CA TRP A 247 16.77 5.73 9.83
C TRP A 247 16.07 4.87 8.80
N LEU A 248 16.87 4.10 8.06
CA LEU A 248 16.38 3.15 7.08
C LEU A 248 16.56 1.75 7.67
N VAL A 249 15.50 0.93 7.63
CA VAL A 249 15.49 -0.44 8.11
C VAL A 249 15.16 -1.35 6.94
N ASP A 250 15.98 -2.38 6.74
CA ASP A 250 15.68 -3.44 5.79
C ASP A 250 14.63 -4.37 6.40
N ILE A 251 13.46 -4.42 5.76
CA ILE A 251 12.33 -5.26 6.17
C ILE A 251 12.03 -6.33 5.11
N THR A 252 13.00 -6.61 4.23
CA THR A 252 12.89 -7.62 3.16
C THR A 252 12.52 -8.97 3.76
N THR A 253 11.43 -9.54 3.27
CA THR A 253 10.92 -10.83 3.73
C THR A 253 11.52 -11.97 2.93
N ASP A 254 11.10 -13.18 3.29
CA ASP A 254 11.42 -14.38 2.56
C ASP A 254 10.99 -14.28 1.07
N LEU A 255 10.02 -13.45 0.69
CA LEU A 255 9.63 -13.22 -0.73
C LEU A 255 10.79 -12.74 -1.63
N GLY A 256 11.88 -12.23 -1.05
CA GLY A 256 13.08 -11.84 -1.80
C GLY A 256 12.83 -10.65 -2.73
N VAL A 257 11.91 -9.77 -2.35
CA VAL A 257 11.66 -8.46 -2.97
C VAL A 257 12.11 -7.39 -1.97
N PRO A 258 13.07 -6.52 -2.32
CA PRO A 258 13.52 -5.45 -1.45
C PRO A 258 12.38 -4.63 -0.86
N ALA A 259 12.31 -4.57 0.47
CA ALA A 259 11.37 -3.74 1.20
C ALA A 259 12.10 -2.92 2.27
N THR A 260 11.77 -1.63 2.37
CA THR A 260 12.44 -0.67 3.24
C THR A 260 11.42 0.06 4.10
N LEU A 261 11.74 0.22 5.39
CA LEU A 261 11.09 1.14 6.31
C LEU A 261 11.98 2.36 6.53
N ALA A 262 11.50 3.55 6.21
CA ALA A 262 12.05 4.81 6.71
C ALA A 262 11.35 5.16 8.02
N TYR A 263 12.11 5.44 9.07
CA TYR A 263 11.60 5.67 10.42
C TYR A 263 12.20 6.94 11.02
N ALA A 264 11.36 7.82 11.56
CA ALA A 264 11.77 8.92 12.41
C ALA A 264 11.02 8.84 13.74
N ALA A 265 11.77 8.79 14.85
CA ALA A 265 11.20 8.64 16.17
C ALA A 265 10.27 9.80 16.55
N GLY A 266 9.31 9.51 17.42
CA GLY A 266 8.39 10.48 18.00
C GLY A 266 7.95 10.05 19.39
N LEU A 267 6.97 10.77 19.96
CA LEU A 267 6.17 10.23 21.06
C LEU A 267 5.29 9.07 20.54
N PRO A 268 4.76 8.19 21.41
CA PRO A 268 3.85 7.13 20.99
C PRO A 268 2.75 7.61 20.04
N GLY A 269 2.66 7.00 18.86
CA GLY A 269 1.68 7.35 17.81
C GLY A 269 2.04 8.61 16.98
N CYS A 270 3.16 9.26 17.30
CA CYS A 270 3.71 10.45 16.64
C CYS A 270 5.05 10.17 15.94
N SER A 271 5.51 8.92 15.92
CA SER A 271 6.58 8.48 15.02
C SER A 271 6.16 8.66 13.56
N ARG A 272 7.13 8.93 12.69
CA ARG A 272 6.93 9.01 11.24
C ARG A 272 7.52 7.80 10.59
N ARG A 273 6.76 7.26 9.64
CA ARG A 273 7.05 6.03 8.95
C ARG A 273 6.77 6.26 7.48
N GLY A 274 7.61 5.70 6.64
CA GLY A 274 7.34 5.54 5.24
C GLY A 274 7.84 4.19 4.79
N TYR A 275 7.13 3.59 3.85
CA TYR A 275 7.38 2.23 3.42
C TYR A 275 7.62 2.21 1.91
N GLY A 276 8.37 1.21 1.46
CA GLY A 276 8.64 1.05 0.04
C GLY A 276 9.05 -0.38 -0.26
N ALA A 277 8.38 -1.03 -1.20
CA ALA A 277 8.84 -2.26 -1.82
C ALA A 277 8.99 -2.13 -3.35
N SER A 278 10.00 -2.81 -3.90
CA SER A 278 10.29 -2.85 -5.33
C SER A 278 11.39 -3.86 -5.63
N LEU A 279 11.41 -4.46 -6.84
CA LEU A 279 12.54 -5.29 -7.29
C LEU A 279 13.87 -4.52 -7.31
N SER A 280 13.81 -3.20 -7.47
CA SER A 280 14.94 -2.29 -7.24
C SER A 280 15.06 -1.90 -5.76
N ARG A 281 16.15 -2.30 -5.09
CA ARG A 281 16.50 -1.81 -3.74
C ARG A 281 16.53 -0.29 -3.71
N HIS A 282 17.13 0.32 -4.73
CA HIS A 282 17.22 1.78 -4.86
C HIS A 282 15.84 2.43 -4.77
N TYR A 283 14.88 1.90 -5.54
CA TYR A 283 13.54 2.46 -5.59
C TYR A 283 12.71 2.16 -4.33
N SER A 284 12.94 1.01 -3.67
CA SER A 284 12.32 0.72 -2.36
C SER A 284 12.70 1.77 -1.30
N ILE A 285 13.97 2.21 -1.26
CA ILE A 285 14.44 3.25 -0.35
C ILE A 285 13.85 4.62 -0.74
N TYR A 286 13.85 4.95 -2.04
CA TYR A 286 13.25 6.20 -2.53
C TYR A 286 11.78 6.33 -2.13
N ARG A 287 10.99 5.26 -2.32
CA ARG A 287 9.56 5.22 -1.92
C ARG A 287 9.40 5.42 -0.42
N ALA A 288 10.15 4.67 0.40
CA ALA A 288 10.09 4.78 1.86
C ALA A 288 10.40 6.20 2.36
N LEU A 289 11.44 6.85 1.83
CA LEU A 289 11.81 8.21 2.20
C LEU A 289 10.76 9.25 1.79
N THR A 290 10.22 9.13 0.58
CA THR A 290 9.23 10.09 0.06
C THR A 290 7.86 9.89 0.72
N GLU A 291 7.50 8.67 1.12
CA GLU A 291 6.30 8.39 1.91
C GLU A 291 6.40 8.91 3.34
N LEU A 292 7.56 8.79 3.98
CA LEU A 292 7.78 9.39 5.30
C LEU A 292 7.64 10.92 5.24
N LEU A 293 8.17 11.55 4.19
CA LEU A 293 8.03 12.99 3.99
C LEU A 293 6.56 13.38 3.78
N GLU A 294 5.82 12.62 2.98
CA GLU A 294 4.39 12.82 2.81
C GLU A 294 3.66 12.79 4.14
N GLY A 295 3.86 11.71 4.90
CA GLY A 295 3.27 11.55 6.22
C GLY A 295 3.71 12.59 7.26
N GLU A 296 4.78 13.37 7.04
CA GLU A 296 5.09 14.53 7.89
C GLU A 296 4.33 15.78 7.44
N LEU A 297 4.23 16.01 6.13
CA LEU A 297 3.65 17.23 5.56
C LEU A 297 2.11 17.23 5.54
N THR A 298 1.49 16.05 5.55
CA THR A 298 0.03 15.89 5.39
C THR A 298 -0.66 15.30 6.61
N ASP A 299 0.05 15.06 7.72
CA ASP A 299 -0.52 14.32 8.87
C ASP A 299 -1.70 15.04 9.53
N ASP A 300 -2.88 14.49 9.34
CA ASP A 300 -4.11 14.85 10.03
C ASP A 300 -4.60 13.72 10.98
N ARG A 301 -3.90 12.59 11.04
CA ARG A 301 -4.34 11.37 11.76
C ARG A 301 -3.58 11.08 13.06
N ALA A 302 -2.75 12.00 13.55
CA ALA A 302 -1.95 11.81 14.75
C ALA A 302 -2.80 11.48 15.99
N GLU A 303 -3.95 12.14 16.15
CA GLU A 303 -4.81 11.91 17.30
C GLU A 303 -5.53 10.56 17.22
N ASP A 304 -6.00 10.17 16.04
CA ASP A 304 -6.63 8.87 15.82
C ASP A 304 -5.66 7.71 16.07
N ARG A 305 -4.41 7.84 15.61
CA ARG A 305 -3.36 6.84 15.92
C ARG A 305 -3.10 6.72 17.41
N ARG A 306 -2.99 7.84 18.14
CA ARG A 306 -2.83 7.81 19.61
C ARG A 306 -4.01 7.12 20.30
N ARG A 307 -5.24 7.46 19.90
CA ARG A 307 -6.44 6.81 20.44
C ARG A 307 -6.47 5.31 20.15
N ALA A 308 -6.07 4.89 18.96
CA ALA A 308 -5.97 3.47 18.59
C ALA A 308 -4.95 2.72 19.47
N VAL A 309 -3.81 3.34 19.80
CA VAL A 309 -2.82 2.80 20.76
C VAL A 309 -3.42 2.69 22.16
N ASP A 310 -4.13 3.71 22.63
CA ASP A 310 -4.75 3.72 23.97
C ASP A 310 -5.85 2.65 24.11
N TRP A 311 -6.62 2.39 23.06
CA TRP A 311 -7.63 1.31 23.02
C TRP A 311 -7.04 -0.09 23.19
N LEU A 312 -5.73 -0.25 22.99
CA LEU A 312 -5.03 -1.52 23.12
C LEU A 312 -4.32 -1.68 24.48
N ALA A 313 -4.56 -0.82 25.46
CA ALA A 313 -3.90 -0.87 26.77
C ALA A 313 -4.00 -2.22 27.49
N ASP A 314 -5.12 -2.94 27.31
CA ASP A 314 -5.33 -4.28 27.88
C ASP A 314 -4.58 -5.39 27.12
N TYR A 315 -3.95 -5.07 25.98
CA TYR A 315 -3.20 -5.99 25.11
C TYR A 315 -1.79 -5.45 24.84
N PRO A 316 -0.86 -5.50 25.82
CA PRO A 316 0.42 -4.79 25.73
C PRO A 316 1.27 -5.10 24.49
N ALA A 317 1.28 -6.35 24.03
CA ALA A 317 2.02 -6.74 22.82
C ALA A 317 1.42 -6.12 21.54
N LEU A 318 0.09 -6.10 21.43
CA LEU A 318 -0.61 -5.45 20.32
C LEU A 318 -0.51 -3.92 20.40
N GLN A 319 -0.55 -3.36 21.62
CA GLN A 319 -0.30 -1.94 21.85
C GLN A 319 1.09 -1.53 21.37
N ALA A 320 2.12 -2.34 21.65
CA ALA A 320 3.48 -2.09 21.16
C ALA A 320 3.54 -2.11 19.63
N CYS A 321 2.85 -3.05 18.96
CA CYS A 321 2.73 -3.04 17.50
C CYS A 321 2.02 -1.78 16.97
N ALA A 322 0.93 -1.35 17.61
CA ALA A 322 0.19 -0.15 17.21
C ALA A 322 1.03 1.13 17.38
N ALA A 323 1.75 1.23 18.51
CA ALA A 323 2.63 2.35 18.80
C ALA A 323 3.83 2.37 17.82
N PHE A 324 4.34 1.19 17.45
CA PHE A 324 5.45 1.00 16.51
C PHE A 324 6.65 1.89 16.87
N GLU A 325 7.06 1.84 18.14
CA GLU A 325 8.17 2.64 18.63
C GLU A 325 9.47 1.85 18.56
N LEU A 326 10.39 2.29 17.71
CA LEU A 326 11.72 1.71 17.59
C LEU A 326 12.73 2.58 18.35
N PRO A 327 13.62 1.98 19.17
CA PRO A 327 14.70 2.73 19.76
C PRO A 327 15.64 3.24 18.65
N PRO A 328 16.22 4.45 18.79
CA PRO A 328 17.28 4.90 17.91
C PRO A 328 18.41 3.87 17.83
N PRO A 329 18.98 3.61 16.64
CA PRO A 329 20.09 2.69 16.52
C PRO A 329 21.31 3.16 17.31
N THR A 330 22.06 2.20 17.83
CA THR A 330 23.28 2.39 18.61
C THR A 330 24.46 1.76 17.87
N THR A 331 25.68 1.93 18.36
CA THR A 331 26.87 1.26 17.80
C THR A 331 26.81 -0.27 17.85
N SER A 332 25.90 -0.84 18.66
CA SER A 332 25.65 -2.29 18.75
C SER A 332 24.43 -2.75 17.96
N SER A 333 23.77 -1.85 17.22
CA SER A 333 22.69 -2.22 16.31
C SER A 333 23.23 -2.97 15.09
N ASP A 334 22.38 -3.80 14.51
CA ASP A 334 22.73 -4.54 13.30
C ASP A 334 22.65 -3.59 12.10
N TYR A 335 23.75 -3.50 11.34
CA TYR A 335 23.83 -2.71 10.11
C TYR A 335 24.08 -3.60 8.92
N VAL A 336 23.30 -3.40 7.85
CA VAL A 336 23.46 -4.08 6.58
C VAL A 336 23.89 -3.06 5.51
N PRO A 337 24.87 -3.40 4.66
CA PRO A 337 25.26 -2.53 3.56
C PRO A 337 24.16 -2.48 2.50
N TYR A 338 24.05 -1.34 1.82
CA TYR A 338 23.32 -1.26 0.57
C TYR A 338 23.93 -2.24 -0.45
N ALA A 339 23.06 -2.97 -1.13
CA ALA A 339 23.40 -3.81 -2.27
C ALA A 339 22.44 -3.51 -3.41
N ASP A 340 22.99 -3.29 -4.61
CA ASP A 340 22.18 -3.20 -5.82
C ASP A 340 21.49 -4.53 -6.11
N THR A 341 20.32 -4.43 -6.71
CA THR A 341 19.55 -5.58 -7.17
C THR A 341 19.42 -5.57 -8.68
N GLU A 342 19.16 -6.74 -9.26
CA GLU A 342 18.79 -6.83 -10.66
C GLU A 342 17.42 -6.19 -10.87
N VAL A 343 17.30 -5.37 -11.91
CA VAL A 343 16.11 -4.57 -12.20
C VAL A 343 15.63 -4.88 -13.60
N PRO A 344 14.42 -5.46 -13.76
CA PRO A 344 13.86 -5.68 -15.09
C PRO A 344 13.64 -4.34 -15.83
N PRO A 345 13.85 -4.28 -17.16
CA PRO A 345 13.82 -3.00 -17.88
C PRO A 345 12.41 -2.48 -18.21
N SER A 346 11.34 -3.22 -17.88
CA SER A 346 9.97 -2.82 -18.22
C SER A 346 8.92 -3.25 -17.18
N PRO A 347 7.77 -2.56 -17.08
CA PRO A 347 6.71 -2.93 -16.12
C PRO A 347 6.20 -4.36 -16.33
N ALA A 348 6.09 -4.82 -17.58
CA ALA A 348 5.65 -6.18 -17.88
C ALA A 348 6.62 -7.25 -17.33
N GLN A 349 7.93 -7.00 -17.42
CA GLN A 349 8.93 -7.92 -16.87
C GLN A 349 9.04 -7.82 -15.34
N HIS A 350 8.83 -6.62 -14.77
CA HIS A 350 8.63 -6.47 -13.32
C HIS A 350 7.46 -7.32 -12.85
N LEU A 351 6.30 -7.22 -13.52
CA LEU A 351 5.11 -7.98 -13.17
C LEU A 351 5.36 -9.49 -13.23
N SER A 352 5.98 -9.98 -14.31
CA SER A 352 6.35 -11.40 -14.42
C SER A 352 7.23 -11.84 -13.25
N CYS A 353 8.31 -11.10 -12.96
CA CYS A 353 9.25 -11.47 -11.90
C CYS A 353 8.60 -11.46 -10.51
N LEU A 354 7.72 -10.48 -10.22
CA LEU A 354 6.97 -10.44 -8.96
C LEU A 354 6.00 -11.61 -8.83
N VAL A 355 5.27 -11.95 -9.90
CA VAL A 355 4.36 -13.10 -9.93
C VAL A 355 5.14 -14.41 -9.75
N ASP A 356 6.27 -14.57 -10.43
CA ASP A 356 7.13 -15.75 -10.32
C ASP A 356 7.68 -15.92 -8.90
N LYS A 357 8.19 -14.85 -8.28
CA LYS A 357 8.67 -14.87 -6.88
C LYS A 357 7.57 -15.27 -5.89
N LEU A 358 6.35 -14.78 -6.08
CA LEU A 358 5.20 -15.16 -5.24
C LEU A 358 4.80 -16.62 -5.47
N ALA A 359 4.76 -17.07 -6.73
CA ALA A 359 4.44 -18.44 -7.10
C ALA A 359 5.47 -19.45 -6.56
N GLU A 360 6.77 -19.11 -6.58
CA GLU A 360 7.85 -19.91 -5.96
C GLU A 360 7.65 -20.12 -4.45
N ARG A 361 6.90 -19.22 -3.79
CA ARG A 361 6.49 -19.33 -2.38
C ARG A 361 5.08 -19.89 -2.17
N GLY A 362 4.44 -20.35 -3.25
CA GLY A 362 3.10 -20.93 -3.20
C GLY A 362 1.96 -19.91 -3.16
N TYR A 363 2.24 -18.63 -3.37
CA TYR A 363 1.23 -17.57 -3.38
C TYR A 363 0.67 -17.37 -4.78
N SER A 364 -0.66 -17.24 -4.87
CA SER A 364 -1.36 -16.94 -6.12
C SER A 364 -1.82 -15.49 -6.13
N VAL A 365 -1.57 -14.80 -7.24
CA VAL A 365 -1.93 -13.39 -7.43
C VAL A 365 -3.25 -13.30 -8.17
N TYR A 366 -4.23 -12.60 -7.61
CA TYR A 366 -5.53 -12.37 -8.23
C TYR A 366 -5.73 -10.89 -8.52
N LEU A 367 -6.08 -10.55 -9.75
CA LEU A 367 -6.26 -9.18 -10.23
C LEU A 367 -7.71 -8.94 -10.65
N ASN A 368 -8.24 -7.78 -10.30
CA ASN A 368 -9.45 -7.22 -10.90
C ASN A 368 -9.12 -5.85 -11.52
N GLU A 369 -9.53 -5.66 -12.77
CA GLU A 369 -9.44 -4.37 -13.44
C GLU A 369 -10.71 -3.58 -13.14
N PHE A 370 -10.59 -2.48 -12.39
CA PHE A 370 -11.72 -1.63 -12.06
C PHE A 370 -12.07 -0.70 -13.21
N HIS A 371 -11.08 -0.14 -13.89
CA HIS A 371 -11.32 0.80 -14.97
C HIS A 371 -10.12 0.84 -15.92
N ALA A 372 -10.41 0.88 -17.21
CA ALA A 372 -9.44 1.21 -18.25
C ALA A 372 -9.98 2.37 -19.08
N SER A 373 -9.24 3.47 -19.13
CA SER A 373 -9.54 4.63 -19.97
C SER A 373 -9.13 4.36 -21.42
N ALA A 374 -9.67 5.13 -22.37
CA ALA A 374 -9.42 4.91 -23.80
C ALA A 374 -7.94 5.06 -24.18
N ASN A 375 -7.21 5.86 -23.40
CA ASN A 375 -5.78 6.09 -23.59
C ASN A 375 -4.89 5.05 -22.88
N GLY A 376 -5.44 4.07 -22.16
CA GLY A 376 -4.70 3.00 -21.47
C GLY A 376 -4.43 3.23 -19.99
N VAL A 377 -4.78 4.40 -19.41
CA VAL A 377 -4.74 4.59 -17.95
C VAL A 377 -5.64 3.53 -17.30
N THR A 378 -5.06 2.72 -16.41
CA THR A 378 -5.73 1.54 -15.86
C THR A 378 -5.69 1.57 -14.35
N THR A 379 -6.83 1.36 -13.70
CA THR A 379 -6.97 1.16 -12.25
C THR A 379 -7.27 -0.29 -11.95
N VAL A 380 -6.51 -0.89 -11.05
CA VAL A 380 -6.63 -2.29 -10.67
C VAL A 380 -6.75 -2.43 -9.16
N HIS A 381 -7.19 -3.60 -8.72
CA HIS A 381 -6.91 -4.09 -7.38
C HIS A 381 -6.31 -5.50 -7.47
N ILE A 382 -5.32 -5.79 -6.63
CA ILE A 382 -4.72 -7.10 -6.49
C ILE A 382 -4.95 -7.62 -5.08
N HIS A 383 -5.32 -8.89 -5.00
CA HIS A 383 -5.41 -9.62 -3.76
C HIS A 383 -4.53 -10.87 -3.85
N VAL A 384 -3.67 -11.07 -2.86
CA VAL A 384 -2.81 -12.25 -2.71
C VAL A 384 -3.19 -12.91 -1.39
N PRO A 385 -3.98 -13.99 -1.40
CA PRO A 385 -4.35 -14.69 -0.17
C PRO A 385 -3.12 -15.13 0.63
N GLU A 386 -3.26 -15.15 1.96
CA GLU A 386 -2.23 -15.44 2.96
C GLU A 386 -1.13 -14.39 3.16
N LEU A 387 -1.00 -13.37 2.30
CA LEU A 387 -0.13 -12.23 2.61
C LEU A 387 -0.76 -11.34 3.69
N GLU A 388 0.08 -10.84 4.58
CA GLU A 388 -0.38 -10.25 5.83
C GLU A 388 -1.01 -8.86 5.66
N ARG A 389 -2.00 -8.58 6.52
CA ARG A 389 -2.65 -7.25 6.69
C ARG A 389 -2.46 -6.68 8.09
N PHE A 390 -1.57 -7.27 8.89
CA PHE A 390 -1.35 -6.89 10.27
C PHE A 390 -0.79 -5.47 10.42
N ASN A 391 -0.14 -4.91 9.39
CA ASN A 391 0.32 -3.52 9.33
C ASN A 391 -0.80 -2.51 9.68
N MET A 392 -2.06 -2.85 9.41
CA MET A 392 -3.21 -2.01 9.75
C MET A 392 -3.35 -1.74 11.25
N ILE A 393 -2.68 -2.50 12.13
CA ILE A 393 -2.66 -2.19 13.56
C ILE A 393 -1.96 -0.86 13.86
N ALA A 394 -1.00 -0.46 13.02
CA ALA A 394 -0.19 0.73 13.21
C ALA A 394 -0.72 1.94 12.42
N ASP A 395 -1.34 1.69 11.26
CA ASP A 395 -1.78 2.73 10.31
C ASP A 395 -3.31 2.80 10.11
N GLY A 396 -4.04 1.80 10.61
CA GLY A 396 -5.48 1.67 10.51
C GLY A 396 -6.24 2.25 11.73
N PRO A 397 -7.57 2.43 11.60
CA PRO A 397 -8.40 3.01 12.66
C PRO A 397 -8.80 1.99 13.75
N SER A 398 -8.33 0.74 13.67
CA SER A 398 -8.89 -0.35 14.47
C SER A 398 -7.89 -1.47 14.73
N ALA A 399 -8.13 -2.21 15.81
CA ALA A 399 -7.33 -3.36 16.21
C ALA A 399 -7.52 -4.54 15.23
N VAL A 400 -6.43 -4.96 14.59
CA VAL A 400 -6.31 -6.21 13.83
C VAL A 400 -5.36 -7.18 14.54
N VAL A 401 -5.38 -8.44 14.13
CA VAL A 401 -4.51 -9.50 14.69
C VAL A 401 -3.63 -10.10 13.59
N PRO A 402 -2.43 -10.62 13.93
CA PRO A 402 -1.55 -11.24 12.96
C PRO A 402 -2.19 -12.46 12.32
N GLY A 403 -2.00 -12.60 11.01
CA GLY A 403 -2.45 -13.74 10.22
C GLY A 403 -1.56 -14.95 10.35
N ARG A 404 -1.93 -15.99 9.58
CA ARG A 404 -1.24 -17.29 9.65
C ARG A 404 0.23 -17.18 9.26
N ARG A 405 0.60 -16.30 8.34
CA ARG A 405 1.97 -16.17 7.85
C ARG A 405 2.86 -15.54 8.92
N ALA A 406 2.39 -14.48 9.59
CA ALA A 406 3.05 -13.90 10.75
C ALA A 406 3.15 -14.90 11.91
N LEU A 407 2.07 -15.62 12.23
CA LEU A 407 2.09 -16.63 13.29
C LEU A 407 3.06 -17.79 13.00
N ARG A 408 3.17 -18.25 11.74
CA ARG A 408 4.18 -19.25 11.33
C ARG A 408 5.59 -18.69 11.49
N ALA A 409 5.83 -17.45 11.07
CA ALA A 409 7.13 -16.80 11.17
C ALA A 409 7.60 -16.63 12.64
N LEU A 410 6.67 -16.51 13.59
CA LEU A 410 6.98 -16.47 15.03
C LEU A 410 7.36 -17.84 15.63
N GLN A 411 7.06 -18.96 14.96
CA GLN A 411 7.28 -20.31 15.46
C GLN A 411 8.64 -20.92 15.07
N GLY A 412 9.37 -20.29 14.15
CA GLY A 412 10.67 -20.75 13.65
C GLY A 412 10.59 -21.42 12.29
#